data_AF-A0A958NSC1-F1
#
_entry.id   AF-A0A958NSC1-F1
#
_cell.length_a   1.000
_cell.length_b   1.000
_cell.length_c   1.000
_cell.angle_alpha   90.00
_cell.angle_beta   90.00
_cell.angle_gamma   90.00
#
_symmetry.space_group_name_H-M   'P 1'
#
loop_
_entity.id
_entity.type
_entity.pdbx_description
1 polymer ?
#
loop_
_entity_poly.entity_id
_entity_poly.type
_entity_poly.pdbx_seq_one_letter_code
_entity_poly.pdbx_strand_id
1 'polypeptide(L)'
;MSWIDNWIGKNVRRAWVVIRIFPPFFRALPTRQGLLSHSGRLLIWGKMRRSFLSLSPRLCRRLQTRYGIEGGCVSCGASCNLMFQCPHWNPDTHLCGVYEDRPNICRVFPITPADIRDRTLVKPGVLCGFQFKTPTQA
;
A
#
# COMPACT_ATOMS: atom_id res chain seq x y z
N MET A 1 19.69 -32.33 4.94
CA MET A 1 19.84 -31.08 4.14
C MET A 1 18.47 -30.43 3.90
N SER A 2 17.91 -29.66 4.84
CA SER A 2 16.68 -28.87 4.56
C SER A 2 16.64 -27.49 5.23
N TRP A 3 17.61 -27.18 6.10
CA TRP A 3 17.65 -25.91 6.83
C TRP A 3 18.44 -24.82 6.08
N ILE A 4 19.53 -25.22 5.41
CA ILE A 4 20.40 -24.33 4.63
C ILE A 4 19.70 -23.86 3.35
N ASP A 5 19.00 -24.73 2.62
CA ASP A 5 18.25 -24.36 1.40
C ASP A 5 17.08 -23.42 1.69
N ASN A 6 16.46 -23.58 2.86
CA ASN A 6 15.37 -22.72 3.32
C ASN A 6 15.89 -21.35 3.79
N TRP A 7 17.10 -21.30 4.36
CA TRP A 7 17.76 -20.06 4.79
C TRP A 7 18.33 -19.28 3.60
N ILE A 8 19.04 -19.95 2.68
CA ILE A 8 19.54 -19.38 1.42
C ILE A 8 18.35 -18.91 0.58
N GLY A 9 17.30 -19.73 0.43
CA GLY A 9 16.09 -19.36 -0.31
C GLY A 9 15.33 -18.17 0.30
N LYS A 10 15.38 -17.96 1.63
CA LYS A 10 14.77 -16.79 2.30
C LYS A 10 15.64 -15.54 2.17
N ASN A 11 16.97 -15.66 2.25
CA ASN A 11 17.89 -14.53 2.12
C ASN A 11 18.05 -14.06 0.67
N VAL A 12 18.07 -15.00 -0.29
CA VAL A 12 18.03 -14.71 -1.73
C VAL A 12 16.70 -14.06 -2.08
N ARG A 13 15.54 -14.56 -1.58
CA ARG A 13 14.24 -13.90 -1.75
C ARG A 13 14.20 -12.49 -1.15
N ARG A 14 14.72 -12.29 0.07
CA ARG A 14 14.80 -10.97 0.71
C ARG A 14 15.68 -9.99 -0.08
N ALA A 15 16.83 -10.42 -0.57
CA ALA A 15 17.71 -9.61 -1.41
C ALA A 15 17.05 -9.29 -2.76
N TRP A 16 16.36 -10.27 -3.38
CA TRP A 16 15.58 -10.07 -4.60
C TRP A 16 14.43 -9.07 -4.42
N VAL A 17 13.71 -9.14 -3.30
CA VAL A 17 12.63 -8.20 -2.92
C VAL A 17 13.18 -6.77 -2.82
N VAL A 18 14.32 -6.57 -2.16
CA VAL A 18 14.95 -5.23 -2.08
C VAL A 18 15.43 -4.77 -3.45
N ILE A 19 16.13 -5.61 -4.21
CA ILE A 19 16.70 -5.23 -5.51
C ILE A 19 15.61 -4.98 -6.57
N ARG A 20 14.47 -5.68 -6.51
CA ARG A 20 13.41 -5.58 -7.55
C ARG A 20 12.30 -4.59 -7.20
N ILE A 21 11.99 -4.37 -5.91
CA ILE A 21 10.89 -3.51 -5.46
C ILE A 21 11.34 -2.06 -5.25
N PHE A 22 12.56 -1.83 -4.72
CA PHE A 22 13.00 -0.49 -4.34
C PHE A 22 13.36 0.43 -5.53
N PRO A 23 14.14 -0.01 -6.55
CA PRO A 23 14.54 0.88 -7.65
C PRO A 23 13.40 1.53 -8.45
N PRO A 24 12.27 0.86 -8.75
CA PRO A 24 11.16 1.51 -9.45
C PRO A 24 10.38 2.50 -8.57
N PHE A 25 10.41 2.38 -7.24
CA PHE A 25 9.86 3.40 -6.33
C PHE A 25 10.65 4.72 -6.38
N PHE A 26 11.96 4.67 -6.67
CA PHE A 26 12.81 5.87 -6.83
C PHE A 26 12.82 6.42 -8.26
N ARG A 27 12.52 5.59 -9.27
CA ARG A 27 12.39 6.02 -10.68
C ARG A 27 11.01 6.57 -11.05
N ALA A 28 9.98 6.35 -10.21
CA ALA A 28 8.69 7.01 -10.36
C ALA A 28 8.83 8.50 -9.99
N LEU A 29 9.33 9.29 -10.94
CA LEU A 29 9.39 10.74 -10.81
C LEU A 29 7.96 11.28 -10.73
N PRO A 30 7.63 12.09 -9.71
CA PRO A 30 6.37 12.81 -9.70
C PRO A 30 6.35 13.74 -10.92
N THR A 31 5.39 13.55 -11.83
CA THR A 31 5.14 14.52 -12.90
C THR A 31 4.92 15.88 -12.24
N ARG A 32 5.67 16.94 -12.62
CA ARG A 32 5.60 18.29 -12.00
C ARG A 32 4.16 18.83 -11.89
N GLN A 33 3.28 18.43 -12.81
CA GLN A 33 1.85 18.78 -12.79
C GLN A 33 1.06 18.17 -11.63
N GLY A 34 1.46 17.00 -11.11
CA GLY A 34 0.85 16.37 -9.93
C GLY A 34 1.23 17.05 -8.62
N LEU A 35 2.45 17.59 -8.51
CA LEU A 35 2.94 18.26 -7.29
C LEU A 35 2.22 19.59 -6.97
N LEU A 36 1.78 20.33 -7.99
CA LEU A 36 1.17 21.65 -7.83
C LEU A 36 -0.34 21.58 -7.51
N SER A 37 -1.02 20.52 -7.95
CA SER A 37 -2.45 20.33 -7.71
C SER A 37 -2.74 20.04 -6.23
N HIS A 38 -3.84 20.61 -5.70
CA HIS A 38 -4.30 20.37 -4.33
C HIS A 38 -4.49 18.86 -4.04
N SER A 39 -5.05 18.12 -5.00
CA SER A 39 -5.24 16.67 -4.89
C SER A 39 -3.91 15.90 -4.84
N GLY A 40 -2.90 16.35 -5.57
CA GLY A 40 -1.59 15.68 -5.55
C GLY A 40 -0.83 15.92 -4.24
N ARG A 41 -0.96 17.11 -3.63
CA ARG A 41 -0.44 17.38 -2.28
C ARG A 41 -1.07 16.45 -1.23
N LEU A 42 -2.37 16.20 -1.30
CA LEU A 42 -3.05 15.23 -0.42
C LEU A 42 -2.50 13.81 -0.60
N LEU A 43 -2.29 13.36 -1.84
CA LEU A 43 -1.75 12.03 -2.11
C LEU A 43 -0.28 11.87 -1.67
N ILE A 44 0.53 12.92 -1.83
CA ILE A 44 1.91 12.97 -1.32
C ILE A 44 1.90 12.87 0.21
N TRP A 45 1.08 13.68 0.88
CA TRP A 45 0.94 13.64 2.33
C TRP A 45 0.45 12.28 2.82
N GLY A 46 -0.55 11.70 2.16
CA GLY A 46 -1.07 10.37 2.44
C GLY A 46 -0.02 9.28 2.25
N LYS A 47 0.88 9.42 1.26
CA LYS A 47 2.02 8.51 1.10
C LYS A 47 3.02 8.63 2.24
N MET A 48 3.43 9.85 2.60
CA MET A 48 4.38 10.09 3.70
C MET A 48 3.83 9.58 5.03
N ARG A 49 2.56 9.88 5.33
CA ARG A 49 1.85 9.38 6.51
C ARG A 49 1.86 7.84 6.56
N ARG A 50 1.50 7.16 5.46
CA ARG A 50 1.50 5.69 5.41
C ARG A 50 2.89 5.10 5.53
N SER A 51 3.89 5.68 4.86
CA SER A 51 5.28 5.26 4.97
C SER A 51 5.74 5.32 6.43
N PHE A 52 5.52 6.45 7.10
CA PHE A 52 5.87 6.64 8.51
C PHE A 52 5.15 5.65 9.43
N LEU A 53 3.82 5.53 9.31
CA LEU A 53 3.05 4.59 10.14
C LEU A 53 3.47 3.14 9.91
N SER A 54 3.78 2.75 8.66
CA SER A 54 4.18 1.39 8.31
C SER A 54 5.51 0.93 8.92
N LEU A 55 6.32 1.85 9.43
CA LEU A 55 7.52 1.54 10.22
C LEU A 55 7.16 0.82 11.52
N SER A 56 5.96 1.06 12.06
CA SER A 56 5.45 0.40 13.26
C SER A 56 4.16 -0.38 12.95
N PRO A 57 4.27 -1.67 12.57
CA PRO A 57 3.11 -2.52 12.33
C PRO A 57 2.19 -2.65 13.56
N ARG A 58 2.74 -2.53 14.77
CA ARG A 58 1.97 -2.53 16.01
C ARG A 58 1.05 -1.32 16.11
N LEU A 59 1.56 -0.13 15.78
CA LEU A 59 0.76 1.09 15.76
C LEU A 59 -0.32 1.01 14.67
N CYS A 60 0.02 0.51 13.48
CA CYS A 60 -0.95 0.31 12.41
C CYS A 60 -2.12 -0.56 12.85
N ARG A 61 -1.83 -1.71 13.48
CA ARG A 61 -2.87 -2.61 14.00
C ARG A 61 -3.74 -1.94 15.06
N ARG A 62 -3.15 -1.18 16.00
CA ARG A 62 -3.92 -0.42 17.00
C ARG A 62 -4.87 0.59 16.35
N LEU A 63 -4.41 1.33 15.35
CA LEU A 63 -5.25 2.29 14.61
C LEU A 63 -6.36 1.58 13.84
N GLN A 64 -6.04 0.50 13.14
CA GLN A 64 -7.01 -0.33 12.44
C GLN A 64 -8.11 -0.87 13.37
N THR A 65 -7.74 -1.38 14.55
CA THR A 65 -8.71 -1.80 15.56
C THR A 65 -9.54 -0.62 16.08
N ARG A 66 -8.90 0.52 16.37
CA ARG A 66 -9.59 1.74 16.85
C ARG A 66 -10.64 2.25 15.86
N TYR A 67 -10.33 2.23 14.56
CA TYR A 67 -11.25 2.66 13.51
C TYR A 67 -12.17 1.54 12.99
N GLY A 68 -12.09 0.34 13.55
CA GLY A 68 -12.93 -0.80 13.16
C GLY A 68 -12.79 -1.14 11.68
N ILE A 69 -11.58 -1.50 11.23
CA ILE A 69 -11.36 -1.97 9.86
C ILE A 69 -12.09 -3.29 9.60
N GLU A 70 -12.75 -3.38 8.45
CA GLU A 70 -13.38 -4.61 7.96
C GLU A 70 -13.12 -4.81 6.46
N GLY A 71 -13.32 -6.05 6.01
CA GLY A 71 -13.20 -6.45 4.62
C GLY A 71 -11.77 -6.81 4.18
N GLY A 72 -11.49 -6.68 2.88
CA GLY A 72 -10.27 -7.21 2.28
C GLY A 72 -9.92 -6.64 0.92
N CYS A 73 -8.73 -6.99 0.42
CA CYS A 73 -8.29 -6.61 -0.91
C CYS A 73 -9.12 -7.35 -1.96
N VAL A 74 -9.86 -6.60 -2.78
CA VAL A 74 -10.68 -7.13 -3.90
C VAL A 74 -10.03 -6.86 -5.27
N SER A 75 -8.71 -6.64 -5.29
CA SER A 75 -7.97 -6.37 -6.53
C SER A 75 -8.54 -5.22 -7.38
N CYS A 76 -9.05 -4.17 -6.72
CA CYS A 76 -9.60 -2.99 -7.40
C CYS A 76 -8.54 -2.12 -8.11
N GLY A 77 -7.25 -2.38 -7.85
CA GLY A 77 -6.10 -1.64 -8.39
C GLY A 77 -5.90 -0.24 -7.82
N ALA A 78 -6.86 0.35 -7.10
CA ALA A 78 -6.79 1.74 -6.68
C ALA A 78 -5.66 2.02 -5.67
N SER A 79 -5.44 1.14 -4.68
CA SER A 79 -4.33 1.27 -3.73
C SER A 79 -2.96 1.00 -4.35
N CYS A 80 -2.91 0.17 -5.40
CA CYS A 80 -1.69 -0.09 -6.20
C CYS A 80 -1.32 1.09 -7.10
N ASN A 81 -2.24 2.02 -7.34
CA ASN A 81 -2.02 3.22 -8.15
C ASN A 81 -1.98 4.51 -7.31
N LEU A 82 -1.75 4.41 -6.00
CA LEU A 82 -1.73 5.57 -5.11
C LEU A 82 -0.45 6.40 -5.32
N MET A 83 -0.62 7.61 -5.87
CA MET A 83 0.43 8.56 -6.29
C MET A 83 1.23 8.14 -7.54
N PHE A 84 1.49 6.84 -7.72
CA PHE A 84 2.07 6.28 -8.94
C PHE A 84 1.58 4.84 -9.15
N GLN A 85 1.70 4.37 -10.38
CA GLN A 85 1.41 2.98 -10.72
C GLN A 85 2.46 2.05 -10.14
N CYS A 86 2.03 1.09 -9.32
CA CYS A 86 2.90 0.05 -8.81
C CYS A 86 3.40 -0.83 -9.97
N PRO A 87 4.71 -1.08 -10.10
CA PRO A 87 5.27 -1.92 -11.17
C PRO A 87 4.87 -3.40 -11.04
N HIS A 88 4.37 -3.82 -9.87
CA HIS A 88 3.92 -5.19 -9.62
C HIS A 88 2.42 -5.38 -9.81
N TRP A 89 1.69 -4.32 -10.16
CA TRP A 89 0.28 -4.39 -10.50
C TRP A 89 0.14 -4.68 -11.99
N ASN A 90 -0.52 -5.79 -12.34
CA ASN A 90 -0.87 -6.10 -13.71
C ASN A 90 -2.30 -5.59 -14.01
N PRO A 91 -2.48 -4.61 -14.92
CA PRO A 91 -3.79 -4.06 -15.25
C PRO A 91 -4.70 -5.05 -16.00
N ASP A 92 -4.14 -6.02 -16.73
CA ASP A 92 -4.92 -6.97 -17.53
C ASP A 92 -5.49 -8.09 -16.66
N THR A 93 -4.67 -8.63 -15.75
CA THR A 93 -5.09 -9.72 -14.86
C THR A 93 -5.66 -9.24 -13.55
N HIS A 94 -5.49 -7.97 -13.20
CA HIS A 94 -5.85 -7.40 -11.91
C HIS A 94 -5.15 -8.09 -10.72
N LEU A 95 -3.96 -8.66 -10.93
CA LEU A 95 -3.22 -9.36 -9.87
C LEU A 95 -1.93 -8.63 -9.46
N CYS A 96 -1.54 -8.84 -8.20
CA CYS A 96 -0.29 -8.34 -7.64
C CYS A 96 0.78 -9.43 -7.70
N GLY A 97 1.84 -9.19 -8.47
CA GLY A 97 2.93 -10.16 -8.65
C GLY A 97 3.81 -10.40 -7.41
N VAL A 98 3.63 -9.61 -6.35
CA VAL A 98 4.38 -9.72 -5.08
C VAL A 98 3.44 -9.80 -3.87
N TYR A 99 2.23 -10.36 -4.05
CA TYR A 99 1.20 -10.36 -3.01
C TYR A 99 1.67 -10.99 -1.68
N GLU A 100 2.37 -12.12 -1.73
CA GLU A 100 2.90 -12.76 -0.51
C GLU A 100 4.07 -11.97 0.10
N ASP A 101 4.91 -11.38 -0.76
CA ASP A 101 6.11 -10.63 -0.38
C ASP A 101 5.88 -9.12 -0.22
N ARG A 102 4.61 -8.70 -0.04
CA ARG A 102 4.26 -7.28 0.07
C ARG A 102 5.07 -6.57 1.18
N PRO A 103 5.62 -5.37 0.91
CA PRO A 103 6.24 -4.56 1.95
C PRO A 103 5.19 -4.11 2.97
N ASN A 104 5.66 -3.74 4.18
CA ASN A 104 4.77 -3.37 5.28
C ASN A 104 3.74 -2.30 4.90
N ILE A 105 4.15 -1.28 4.12
CA ILE A 105 3.25 -0.22 3.63
C ILE A 105 2.04 -0.77 2.85
N CYS A 106 2.22 -1.85 2.08
CA CYS A 106 1.14 -2.52 1.34
C CYS A 106 0.38 -3.51 2.22
N ARG A 107 1.08 -4.21 3.12
CA ARG A 107 0.51 -5.25 3.99
C ARG A 107 -0.42 -4.69 5.06
N VAL A 108 -0.12 -3.51 5.58
CA VAL A 108 -0.93 -2.84 6.61
C VAL A 108 -1.93 -1.84 6.04
N PHE A 109 -2.06 -1.77 4.71
CA PHE A 109 -3.05 -0.90 4.09
C PHE A 109 -4.46 -1.51 4.17
N PRO A 110 -5.51 -0.70 4.43
CA PRO A 110 -5.49 0.69 4.89
C PRO A 110 -5.21 0.81 6.40
N ILE A 111 -4.57 1.90 6.83
CA ILE A 111 -4.22 2.14 8.24
C ILE A 111 -5.26 3.00 8.94
N THR A 112 -5.80 4.01 8.24
CA THR A 112 -6.79 4.96 8.76
C THR A 112 -7.85 5.28 7.68
N PRO A 113 -9.00 5.86 8.05
CA PRO A 113 -10.02 6.28 7.08
C PRO A 113 -9.52 7.25 6.00
N ALA A 114 -8.46 8.01 6.29
CA ALA A 114 -7.81 8.88 5.30
C ALA A 114 -7.26 8.08 4.11
N ASP A 115 -6.80 6.85 4.32
CA ASP A 115 -6.26 6.00 3.25
C ASP A 115 -7.33 5.58 2.24
N ILE A 116 -8.57 5.39 2.71
CA ILE A 116 -9.72 5.11 1.84
C ILE A 116 -10.08 6.36 1.03
N ARG A 117 -10.04 7.54 1.64
CA ARG A 117 -10.27 8.82 0.93
C ARG A 117 -9.22 9.05 -0.16
N ASP A 118 -7.94 8.89 0.17
CA ASP A 118 -6.82 9.01 -0.78
C ASP A 118 -7.02 8.04 -1.96
N ARG A 119 -7.44 6.81 -1.67
CA ARG A 119 -7.78 5.78 -2.67
C ARG A 119 -8.96 6.16 -3.56
N THR A 120 -10.02 6.74 -2.99
CA THR A 120 -11.20 7.19 -3.74
C THR A 120 -10.88 8.40 -4.62
N LEU A 121 -9.98 9.29 -4.18
CA LEU A 121 -9.51 10.41 -5.00
C LEU A 121 -8.79 9.93 -6.27
N VAL A 122 -8.03 8.84 -6.20
CA VAL A 122 -7.29 8.30 -7.35
C VAL A 122 -8.21 7.59 -8.34
N LYS A 123 -9.19 6.81 -7.86
CA LYS A 123 -10.09 6.04 -8.72
C LYS A 123 -11.53 6.21 -8.25
N PRO A 124 -12.16 7.37 -8.56
CA PRO A 124 -13.55 7.60 -8.20
C PRO A 124 -14.45 6.56 -8.90
N GLY A 125 -15.50 6.11 -8.21
CA GLY A 125 -16.47 5.15 -8.75
C GLY A 125 -16.13 3.66 -8.62
N VAL A 126 -14.89 3.30 -8.27
CA VAL A 126 -14.55 1.89 -7.99
C VAL A 126 -14.77 1.58 -6.52
N LEU A 127 -15.43 0.49 -6.15
CA LEU A 127 -15.63 0.12 -4.75
C LEU A 127 -14.37 -0.48 -4.11
N CYS A 128 -14.06 -0.06 -2.88
CA CYS A 128 -12.99 -0.65 -2.08
C CYS A 128 -13.57 -1.79 -1.26
N GLY A 129 -12.90 -2.94 -1.25
CA GLY A 129 -13.29 -4.04 -0.37
C GLY A 129 -12.97 -3.80 1.10
N PHE A 130 -12.20 -2.76 1.43
CA PHE A 130 -11.94 -2.33 2.80
C PHE A 130 -12.89 -1.20 3.21
N GLN A 131 -13.38 -1.29 4.44
CA GLN A 131 -14.24 -0.28 5.05
C GLN A 131 -13.79 -0.03 6.50
N PHE A 132 -14.06 1.18 6.99
CA PHE A 132 -13.89 1.52 8.41
C PHE A 132 -15.26 1.81 8.99
N LYS A 133 -15.53 1.30 10.19
CA LYS A 133 -16.67 1.75 10.97
C LYS A 133 -16.46 3.23 11.29
N THR A 134 -17.49 4.04 11.09
CA THR A 134 -17.50 5.41 11.63
C THR A 134 -17.16 5.29 13.11
N PRO A 135 -16.20 6.06 13.65
CA PRO A 135 -15.89 5.98 15.07
C PRO A 135 -17.19 6.29 15.83
N THR A 136 -17.74 5.28 16.48
CA THR A 136 -18.78 5.47 17.48
C THR A 136 -18.20 6.45 18.48
N GLN A 137 -18.76 7.65 18.53
CA GLN A 137 -18.39 8.63 19.53
C GLN A 137 -18.77 8.00 20.89
N ALA A 138 -17.76 7.55 21.62
CA ALA A 138 -17.87 7.16 23.01
C ALA A 138 -17.52 8.37 23.86
#